data_AF-A0A7J6FDD3-F1
#
_entry.id   AF-A0A7J6FDD3-F1
#
_cell.length_a   1.000
_cell.length_b   1.000
_cell.length_c   1.000
_cell.angle_alpha   90.00
_cell.angle_beta   90.00
_cell.angle_gamma   90.00
#
_symmetry.space_group_name_H-M   'P 1'
#
loop_
_entity.id
_entity.type
_entity.pdbx_description
1 polymer ?
#
loop_
_entity_poly.entity_id
_entity_poly.type
_entity_poly.pdbx_seq_one_letter_code
_entity_poly.pdbx_strand_id
1 'polypeptide(L)'
;MKSQHKAISPNENKTQLDPTMLSTWSHRAWLASGCTTVLLSLSWLVIGVTNSKNHNIWLALSSLVACVVGYVVVDLVSGLYHWAVDNYGSASTPIFGKQVKAFQLHHELPMRINKHEFVNRTHPFASIVTFIVLPIHIFLDHPIIHGFVFVFFGCAIFANQFHVWAHGTKNQLPPLVVALQDLGIFLGRSQHNKHHRPLNNYIVELF
;
A
#
# COMPACT_ATOMS: atom_id res chain seq x y z
N MET A 1 -62.98 10.50 -10.51
CA MET A 1 -61.57 10.97 -10.59
C MET A 1 -60.68 9.86 -10.06
N LYS A 2 -59.81 9.29 -10.89
CA LYS A 2 -58.89 8.20 -10.50
C LYS A 2 -57.78 8.78 -9.62
N SER A 3 -57.70 8.33 -8.37
CA SER A 3 -56.55 8.52 -7.49
C SER A 3 -55.39 7.67 -8.03
N GLN A 4 -54.34 8.31 -8.54
CA GLN A 4 -53.10 7.62 -8.90
C GLN A 4 -52.26 7.44 -7.64
N HIS A 5 -52.29 6.23 -7.08
CA HIS A 5 -51.22 5.75 -6.21
C HIS A 5 -49.93 5.67 -7.04
N LYS A 6 -49.03 6.63 -6.86
CA LYS A 6 -47.66 6.55 -7.38
C LYS A 6 -46.92 5.53 -6.53
N ALA A 7 -46.76 4.32 -7.07
CA ALA A 7 -45.92 3.29 -6.47
C ALA A 7 -44.48 3.81 -6.39
N ILE A 8 -43.93 3.89 -5.18
CA ILE A 8 -42.51 4.14 -4.95
C ILE A 8 -41.77 2.90 -5.45
N SER A 9 -40.92 3.07 -6.47
CA SER A 9 -40.17 1.96 -7.05
C SER A 9 -39.13 1.43 -6.05
N PRO A 10 -38.89 0.11 -5.93
CA PRO A 10 -38.03 -0.44 -4.87
C PRO A 10 -36.52 -0.26 -5.07
N ASN A 11 -36.05 0.62 -5.98
CA ASN A 11 -34.68 0.51 -6.53
C ASN A 11 -33.76 1.73 -6.33
N GLU A 12 -34.10 2.69 -5.46
CA GLU A 12 -33.29 3.91 -5.26
C GLU A 12 -32.17 3.82 -4.21
N ASN A 13 -31.84 2.64 -3.68
CA ASN A 13 -30.79 2.47 -2.66
C ASN A 13 -29.57 1.67 -3.13
N LYS A 14 -29.14 1.84 -4.39
CA LYS A 14 -27.72 1.66 -4.71
C LYS A 14 -27.02 2.95 -4.36
N THR A 15 -26.41 3.01 -3.18
CA THR A 15 -25.53 4.10 -2.76
C THR A 15 -24.47 4.27 -3.86
N GLN A 16 -24.65 5.26 -4.74
CA GLN A 16 -23.61 5.61 -5.71
C GLN A 16 -22.39 6.00 -4.89
N LEU A 17 -21.30 5.25 -5.06
CA LEU A 17 -20.01 5.61 -4.48
C LEU A 17 -19.69 7.03 -4.92
N ASP A 18 -19.26 7.86 -3.97
CA ASP A 18 -18.74 9.20 -4.26
C ASP A 18 -17.74 9.10 -5.43
N PRO A 19 -17.89 9.89 -6.52
CA PRO A 19 -17.00 9.83 -7.67
C PRO A 19 -15.51 9.95 -7.33
N THR A 20 -15.18 10.62 -6.22
CA THR A 20 -13.80 10.73 -5.72
C THR A 20 -13.20 9.41 -5.25
N MET A 21 -14.02 8.38 -5.04
CA MET A 21 -13.62 7.03 -4.62
C MET A 21 -13.32 6.11 -5.82
N LEU A 22 -13.68 6.51 -7.03
CA LEU A 22 -13.55 5.71 -8.26
C LEU A 22 -12.19 5.90 -8.93
N SER A 23 -11.73 4.88 -9.66
CA SER A 23 -10.45 4.91 -10.37
C SER A 23 -10.61 5.54 -11.74
N THR A 24 -9.76 6.52 -12.05
CA THR A 24 -9.65 7.10 -13.39
C THR A 24 -8.60 6.38 -14.23
N TRP A 25 -8.56 6.64 -15.53
CA TRP A 25 -7.46 6.19 -16.39
C TRP A 25 -6.10 6.77 -15.96
N SER A 26 -6.07 8.00 -15.44
CA SER A 26 -4.85 8.59 -14.89
C SER A 26 -4.35 7.80 -13.68
N HIS A 27 -5.23 7.40 -12.76
CA HIS A 27 -4.85 6.56 -11.62
C HIS A 27 -4.25 5.22 -12.10
N ARG A 28 -4.85 4.60 -13.13
CA ARG A 28 -4.36 3.35 -13.71
C ARG A 28 -3.00 3.50 -14.36
N ALA A 29 -2.78 4.59 -15.11
CA ALA A 29 -1.50 4.90 -15.72
C ALA A 29 -0.40 5.07 -14.65
N TRP A 30 -0.68 5.81 -13.58
CA TRP A 30 0.28 5.97 -12.49
C TRP A 30 0.62 4.69 -11.75
N LEU A 31 -0.39 3.85 -11.47
CA LEU A 31 -0.16 2.54 -10.88
C LEU A 31 0.69 1.66 -11.82
N ALA A 32 0.36 1.63 -13.11
CA ALA A 32 1.13 0.89 -14.09
C ALA A 32 2.59 1.37 -14.18
N SER A 33 2.83 2.68 -14.20
CA SER A 33 4.17 3.26 -14.20
C SER A 33 4.98 2.85 -12.97
N GLY A 34 4.43 3.01 -11.76
CA GLY A 34 5.14 2.66 -10.53
C GLY A 34 5.41 1.17 -10.41
N CYS A 35 4.44 0.32 -10.78
CA CYS A 35 4.67 -1.12 -10.83
C CYS A 35 5.74 -1.49 -11.86
N THR A 36 5.77 -0.83 -13.01
CA THR A 36 6.76 -1.08 -14.06
C THR A 36 8.17 -0.74 -13.58
N THR A 37 8.38 0.39 -12.91
CA THR A 37 9.71 0.76 -12.39
C THR A 37 10.19 -0.23 -11.31
N VAL A 38 9.31 -0.69 -10.44
CA VAL A 38 9.65 -1.71 -9.44
C VAL A 38 9.97 -3.05 -10.13
N LEU A 39 9.18 -3.49 -11.11
CA LEU A 39 9.46 -4.72 -11.87
C LEU A 39 10.76 -4.66 -12.68
N LEU A 40 11.14 -3.48 -13.20
CA LEU A 40 12.45 -3.29 -13.81
C LEU A 40 13.58 -3.53 -12.80
N SER A 41 13.42 -3.09 -11.55
CA SER A 41 14.40 -3.36 -10.48
C SER A 41 14.53 -4.87 -10.24
N LEU A 42 13.42 -5.62 -10.22
CA LEU A 42 13.48 -7.09 -10.15
C LEU A 42 14.25 -7.69 -11.34
N SER A 43 14.00 -7.20 -12.56
CA SER A 43 14.72 -7.65 -13.76
C SER A 43 16.23 -7.37 -13.65
N TRP A 44 16.63 -6.18 -13.18
CA TRP A 44 18.05 -5.85 -12.94
C TRP A 44 18.69 -6.74 -11.88
N LEU A 45 17.98 -7.00 -10.77
CA LEU A 45 18.42 -7.96 -9.76
C LEU A 45 18.69 -9.34 -10.38
N VAL A 46 17.71 -9.89 -11.10
CA VAL A 46 17.79 -11.24 -11.66
C VAL A 46 18.94 -11.33 -12.66
N ILE A 47 18.99 -10.41 -13.63
CA ILE A 47 20.05 -10.36 -14.65
C ILE A 47 21.43 -10.22 -14.00
N GLY A 48 21.57 -9.33 -13.02
CA GLY A 48 22.84 -9.10 -12.32
C GLY A 48 23.33 -10.32 -11.54
N VAL A 49 22.42 -11.08 -10.92
CA VAL A 49 22.77 -12.33 -10.22
C VAL A 49 23.10 -13.44 -11.22
N THR A 50 22.29 -13.64 -12.26
CA THR A 50 22.48 -14.73 -13.24
C THR A 50 23.72 -14.54 -14.09
N ASN A 51 24.06 -13.30 -14.45
CA ASN A 51 25.23 -12.98 -15.27
C ASN A 51 26.51 -12.82 -14.44
N SER A 52 26.44 -12.99 -13.11
CA SER A 52 27.61 -12.90 -12.25
C SER A 52 28.61 -14.01 -12.57
N LYS A 53 29.91 -13.65 -12.65
CA LYS A 53 30.98 -14.62 -12.92
C LYS A 53 30.92 -15.77 -11.93
N ASN A 54 30.98 -17.00 -12.44
CA ASN A 54 30.90 -18.25 -11.67
C ASN A 54 29.60 -18.46 -10.87
N HIS A 55 28.50 -17.77 -11.21
CA HIS A 55 27.25 -17.82 -10.43
C HIS A 55 27.51 -17.56 -8.94
N ASN A 56 28.01 -16.36 -8.63
CA ASN A 56 28.48 -16.01 -7.31
C ASN A 56 27.34 -16.14 -6.27
N ILE A 57 27.34 -17.25 -5.53
CA ILE A 57 26.33 -17.56 -4.52
C ILE A 57 26.26 -16.49 -3.44
N TRP A 58 27.38 -15.84 -3.11
CA TRP A 58 27.41 -14.75 -2.13
C TRP A 58 26.68 -13.52 -2.63
N LEU A 59 26.73 -13.22 -3.93
CA LEU A 59 25.95 -12.14 -4.52
C LEU A 59 24.45 -12.44 -4.44
N ALA A 60 24.04 -13.66 -4.77
CA ALA A 60 22.65 -14.09 -4.67
C ALA A 60 22.13 -14.00 -3.23
N LEU A 61 22.89 -14.50 -2.26
CA LEU A 61 22.55 -14.43 -0.83
C LEU A 61 22.49 -12.98 -0.34
N SER A 62 23.46 -12.14 -0.74
CA SER A 62 23.47 -10.72 -0.34
C SER A 62 22.27 -9.96 -0.91
N SER A 63 21.87 -10.27 -2.15
CA SER A 63 20.66 -9.70 -2.74
C SER A 63 19.38 -10.17 -2.04
N LEU A 64 19.31 -11.44 -1.62
CA LEU A 64 18.19 -11.94 -0.82
C LEU A 64 18.11 -11.23 0.54
N VAL A 65 19.25 -11.03 1.21
CA VAL A 65 19.31 -10.25 2.45
C VAL A 65 18.83 -8.82 2.20
N ALA A 66 19.24 -8.18 1.10
CA ALA A 66 18.77 -6.85 0.75
C ALA A 66 17.26 -6.77 0.50
N CYS A 67 16.66 -7.79 -0.10
CA CYS A 67 15.20 -7.92 -0.22
C CYS A 67 14.52 -7.95 1.16
N VAL A 68 15.03 -8.78 2.08
CA VAL A 68 14.50 -8.88 3.46
C VAL A 68 14.65 -7.56 4.21
N VAL A 69 15.83 -6.92 4.11
CA VAL A 69 16.07 -5.60 4.69
C VAL A 69 15.11 -4.57 4.10
N GLY A 70 14.86 -4.60 2.79
CA GLY A 70 13.88 -3.73 2.14
C GLY A 70 12.49 -3.86 2.73
N TYR A 71 12.04 -5.08 2.98
CA TYR A 71 10.75 -5.38 3.63
C TYR A 71 10.69 -4.87 5.08
N VAL A 72 11.72 -5.15 5.90
CA VAL A 72 11.74 -4.69 7.31
C VAL A 72 11.80 -3.16 7.40
N VAL A 73 12.61 -2.53 6.55
CA VAL A 73 12.79 -1.08 6.59
C VAL A 73 11.54 -0.35 6.11
N VAL A 74 10.86 -0.83 5.06
CA VAL A 74 9.61 -0.18 4.61
C VAL A 74 8.50 -0.32 5.66
N ASP A 75 8.41 -1.46 6.34
CA ASP A 75 7.47 -1.64 7.44
C ASP A 75 7.67 -0.62 8.55
N LEU A 76 8.91 -0.54 9.06
CA LEU A 76 9.28 0.43 10.09
C LEU A 76 9.01 1.88 9.64
N VAL A 77 9.44 2.26 8.44
CA VAL A 77 9.25 3.62 7.91
C VAL A 77 7.78 3.94 7.77
N SER A 78 6.98 3.00 7.26
CA SER A 78 5.56 3.19 7.05
C SER A 78 4.79 3.31 8.37
N GLY A 79 5.14 2.52 9.39
CA GLY A 79 4.57 2.62 10.72
C GLY A 79 4.95 3.90 11.46
N LEU A 80 6.22 4.32 11.34
CA LEU A 80 6.68 5.60 11.89
C LEU A 80 5.98 6.79 11.21
N TYR A 81 5.78 6.71 9.90
CA TYR A 81 5.03 7.71 9.13
C TYR A 81 3.57 7.77 9.60
N HIS A 82 2.89 6.63 9.70
CA HIS A 82 1.50 6.53 10.17
C HIS A 82 1.34 7.13 11.57
N TRP A 83 2.19 6.69 12.51
CA TRP A 83 2.21 7.24 13.86
C TRP A 83 2.43 8.75 13.87
N ALA A 84 3.38 9.25 13.08
CA ALA A 84 3.69 10.68 13.04
C ALA A 84 2.51 11.51 12.51
N VAL A 85 1.83 11.06 11.45
CA VAL A 85 0.68 11.80 10.89
C VAL A 85 -0.53 11.78 11.81
N ASP A 86 -0.76 10.68 12.55
CA ASP A 86 -1.87 10.59 13.50
C ASP A 86 -1.67 11.51 14.70
N ASN A 87 -0.44 11.64 15.19
CA ASN A 87 -0.14 12.30 16.47
C ASN A 87 0.27 13.77 16.35
N TYR A 88 0.96 14.16 15.26
CA TYR A 88 1.58 15.49 15.16
C TYR A 88 1.08 16.33 13.97
N GLY A 89 0.37 15.71 13.03
CA GLY A 89 -0.15 16.41 11.87
C GLY A 89 -1.51 17.08 12.11
N SER A 90 -1.91 17.95 11.19
CA SER A 90 -3.29 18.40 11.06
C SER A 90 -3.65 18.67 9.60
N ALA A 91 -4.90 19.07 9.34
CA ALA A 91 -5.34 19.49 8.02
C ALA A 91 -4.55 20.69 7.46
N SER A 92 -3.86 21.46 8.31
CA SER A 92 -3.02 22.60 7.90
C SER A 92 -1.54 22.24 7.69
N THR A 93 -1.14 20.97 7.88
CA THR A 93 0.23 20.53 7.60
C THR A 93 0.61 20.86 6.15
N PRO A 94 1.72 21.60 5.90
CA PRO A 94 2.15 21.93 4.55
C PRO A 94 2.36 20.67 3.71
N ILE A 95 1.89 20.68 2.46
CA ILE A 95 1.98 19.58 1.49
C ILE A 95 1.09 18.36 1.86
N PHE A 96 1.12 17.91 3.11
CA PHE A 96 0.50 16.66 3.56
C PHE A 96 -0.85 16.82 4.28
N GLY A 97 -1.37 18.03 4.47
CA GLY A 97 -2.59 18.25 5.28
C GLY A 97 -3.82 17.45 4.83
N LYS A 98 -4.00 17.25 3.52
CA LYS A 98 -5.06 16.37 3.00
C LYS A 98 -4.86 14.91 3.40
N GLN A 99 -3.62 14.43 3.36
CA GLN A 99 -3.27 13.07 3.73
C GLN A 99 -3.42 12.86 5.24
N VAL A 100 -2.88 13.76 6.05
CA VAL A 100 -3.05 13.73 7.50
C VAL A 100 -4.53 13.67 7.89
N LYS A 101 -5.35 14.57 7.32
CA LYS A 101 -6.80 14.55 7.55
C LYS A 101 -7.44 13.20 7.15
N ALA A 102 -6.97 12.57 6.08
CA ALA A 102 -7.49 11.28 5.65
C ALA A 102 -7.12 10.14 6.62
N PHE A 103 -5.90 10.15 7.17
CA PHE A 103 -5.41 9.22 8.19
C PHE A 103 -6.17 9.40 9.52
N GLN A 104 -6.31 10.63 10.01
CA GLN A 104 -7.06 10.90 11.24
C GLN A 104 -8.55 10.51 11.11
N LEU A 105 -9.19 10.86 9.99
CA LEU A 105 -10.59 10.49 9.72
C LEU A 105 -10.77 8.97 9.51
N HIS A 106 -9.70 8.22 9.25
CA HIS A 106 -9.78 6.77 9.19
C HIS A 106 -10.04 6.15 10.57
N HIS A 107 -9.58 6.75 11.66
CA HIS A 107 -9.89 6.27 13.02
C HIS A 107 -11.37 6.42 13.39
N GLU A 108 -12.00 7.50 12.91
CA GLU A 108 -13.43 7.72 13.11
C GLU A 108 -14.29 6.84 12.19
N LEU A 109 -13.83 6.61 10.95
CA LEU A 109 -14.53 5.85 9.92
C LEU A 109 -13.65 4.75 9.29
N PRO A 110 -13.31 3.66 10.03
CA PRO A 110 -12.32 2.68 9.59
C PRO A 110 -12.66 2.03 8.26
N MET A 111 -13.92 1.67 8.06
CA MET A 111 -14.38 0.98 6.85
C MET A 111 -14.43 1.86 5.60
N ARG A 112 -14.20 3.17 5.71
CA ARG A 112 -14.22 4.08 4.55
C ARG A 112 -13.07 3.82 3.58
N ILE A 113 -11.94 3.30 4.06
CA ILE A 113 -10.80 2.92 3.20
C ILE A 113 -11.20 1.85 2.17
N ASN A 114 -12.17 0.98 2.50
CA ASN A 114 -12.67 -0.07 1.63
C ASN A 114 -13.63 0.44 0.53
N LYS A 115 -14.10 1.69 0.65
CA LYS A 115 -14.96 2.33 -0.36
C LYS A 115 -14.16 2.89 -1.54
N HIS A 116 -12.88 3.20 -1.33
CA HIS A 116 -12.00 3.58 -2.43
C HIS A 116 -11.70 2.35 -3.28
N GLU A 117 -11.80 2.48 -4.59
CA GLU A 117 -11.33 1.45 -5.50
C GLU A 117 -9.82 1.23 -5.34
N PHE A 118 -9.37 0.01 -5.62
CA PHE A 118 -7.98 -0.41 -5.46
C PHE A 118 -6.99 0.57 -6.09
N VAL A 119 -7.19 0.92 -7.36
CA VAL A 119 -6.25 1.78 -8.10
C VAL A 119 -6.29 3.21 -7.59
N ASN A 120 -7.46 3.75 -7.26
CA ASN A 120 -7.56 5.07 -6.64
C ASN A 120 -6.75 5.12 -5.33
N ARG A 121 -6.84 4.10 -4.48
CA ARG A 121 -6.12 4.04 -3.20
C ARG A 121 -4.60 3.85 -3.34
N THR A 122 -4.12 3.16 -4.38
CA THR A 122 -2.69 2.80 -4.54
C THR A 122 -1.89 3.73 -5.45
N HIS A 123 -2.54 4.38 -6.42
CA HIS A 123 -1.83 5.21 -7.41
C HIS A 123 -0.99 6.36 -6.82
N PRO A 124 -1.35 7.05 -5.72
CA PRO A 124 -0.55 8.19 -5.25
C PRO A 124 0.86 7.77 -4.85
N PHE A 125 1.00 6.62 -4.18
CA PHE A 125 2.31 6.05 -3.87
C PHE A 125 3.02 5.57 -5.13
N ALA A 126 2.32 4.92 -6.06
CA ALA A 126 2.91 4.51 -7.34
C ALA A 126 3.47 5.68 -8.17
N SER A 127 2.78 6.83 -8.17
CA SER A 127 3.27 8.07 -8.79
C SER A 127 4.59 8.52 -8.17
N ILE A 128 4.65 8.62 -6.83
CA ILE A 128 5.86 9.02 -6.11
C ILE A 128 7.01 8.04 -6.38
N VAL A 129 6.72 6.73 -6.29
CA VAL A 129 7.71 5.67 -6.55
C VAL A 129 8.26 5.75 -7.98
N THR A 130 7.43 6.08 -8.97
CA THR A 130 7.89 6.28 -10.35
C THR A 130 9.03 7.31 -10.40
N PHE A 131 8.85 8.47 -9.78
CA PHE A 131 9.85 9.54 -9.79
C PHE A 131 11.11 9.22 -8.97
N ILE A 132 10.97 8.43 -7.89
CA ILE A 132 12.11 8.05 -7.05
C ILE A 132 12.94 6.93 -7.68
N VAL A 133 12.30 5.92 -8.26
CA VAL A 133 12.99 4.71 -8.74
C VAL A 133 13.63 4.89 -10.12
N LEU A 134 13.05 5.72 -11.00
CA LEU A 134 13.64 6.00 -12.31
C LEU A 134 15.11 6.47 -12.27
N PRO A 135 15.51 7.48 -11.46
CA PRO A 135 16.91 7.88 -11.38
C PRO A 135 17.80 6.78 -10.80
N ILE A 136 17.29 5.92 -9.91
CA ILE A 136 18.07 4.78 -9.37
C ILE A 136 18.51 3.86 -10.52
N HIS A 137 17.64 3.57 -11.48
CA HIS A 137 17.99 2.74 -12.64
C HIS A 137 19.07 3.35 -13.53
N ILE A 138 19.21 4.67 -13.53
CA ILE A 138 20.19 5.38 -14.35
C ILE A 138 21.55 5.43 -13.65
N PHE A 139 21.56 5.67 -12.33
CA PHE A 139 22.78 5.96 -11.59
C PHE A 139 23.33 4.79 -10.79
N LEU A 140 22.51 3.79 -10.46
CA LEU A 140 22.88 2.67 -9.59
C LEU A 140 22.65 1.34 -10.30
N ASP A 141 23.74 0.69 -10.70
CA ASP A 141 23.71 -0.61 -11.39
C ASP A 141 24.32 -1.70 -10.50
N HIS A 142 23.59 -2.11 -9.46
CA HIS A 142 24.02 -3.21 -8.60
C HIS A 142 22.84 -4.08 -8.16
N PRO A 143 22.88 -5.42 -8.34
CA PRO A 143 21.73 -6.29 -8.06
C PRO A 143 21.26 -6.24 -6.58
N ILE A 144 22.18 -6.07 -5.63
CA ILE A 144 21.82 -5.88 -4.20
C ILE A 144 20.93 -4.64 -4.01
N ILE A 145 21.27 -3.51 -4.64
CA ILE A 145 20.49 -2.27 -4.55
C ILE A 145 19.11 -2.50 -5.16
N HIS A 146 19.07 -3.12 -6.34
CA HIS A 146 17.81 -3.39 -7.04
C HIS A 146 16.91 -4.40 -6.29
N GLY A 147 17.47 -5.34 -5.53
CA GLY A 147 16.71 -6.21 -4.64
C GLY A 147 16.06 -5.46 -3.48
N PHE A 148 16.81 -4.59 -2.81
CA PHE A 148 16.26 -3.70 -1.79
C PHE A 148 15.15 -2.81 -2.38
N VAL A 149 15.41 -2.13 -3.50
CA VAL A 149 14.49 -1.21 -4.17
C VAL A 149 13.21 -1.92 -4.60
N PHE A 150 13.33 -3.13 -5.18
CA PHE A 150 12.18 -3.93 -5.60
C PHE A 150 11.22 -4.19 -4.44
N VAL A 151 11.73 -4.70 -3.32
CA VAL A 151 10.87 -5.06 -2.18
C VAL A 151 10.39 -3.83 -1.42
N PHE A 152 11.29 -2.89 -1.10
CA PHE A 152 10.94 -1.67 -0.36
C PHE A 152 9.84 -0.90 -1.08
N PHE A 153 10.04 -0.55 -2.35
CA PHE A 153 9.05 0.26 -3.08
C PHE A 153 7.85 -0.56 -3.57
N GLY A 154 8.01 -1.86 -3.84
CA GLY A 154 6.87 -2.74 -4.11
C GLY A 154 5.89 -2.76 -2.94
N CYS A 155 6.39 -2.98 -1.72
CA CYS A 155 5.60 -2.90 -0.50
C CYS A 155 5.02 -1.50 -0.28
N ALA A 156 5.80 -0.43 -0.51
CA ALA A 156 5.32 0.94 -0.36
C ALA A 156 4.13 1.27 -1.29
N ILE A 157 4.14 0.82 -2.56
CA ILE A 157 3.02 1.00 -3.49
C ILE A 157 1.74 0.36 -2.94
N PHE A 158 1.86 -0.83 -2.34
CA PHE A 158 0.72 -1.62 -1.88
C PHE A 158 0.41 -1.47 -0.38
N ALA A 159 1.11 -0.60 0.35
CA ALA A 159 0.92 -0.33 1.78
C ALA A 159 -0.57 -0.15 2.16
N ASN A 160 -1.27 0.69 1.41
CA ASN A 160 -2.70 0.92 1.64
C ASN A 160 -3.58 -0.32 1.35
N GLN A 161 -3.15 -1.23 0.47
CA GLN A 161 -3.86 -2.48 0.20
C GLN A 161 -3.65 -3.49 1.34
N PHE A 162 -2.45 -3.57 1.90
CA PHE A 162 -2.20 -4.39 3.10
C PHE A 162 -3.01 -3.86 4.29
N HIS A 163 -3.09 -2.55 4.45
CA HIS A 163 -3.96 -1.93 5.45
C HIS A 163 -5.45 -2.29 5.25
N VAL A 164 -5.96 -2.30 4.01
CA VAL A 164 -7.31 -2.80 3.74
C VAL A 164 -7.49 -4.26 4.17
N TRP A 165 -6.50 -5.13 3.90
CA TRP A 165 -6.56 -6.51 4.34
C TRP A 165 -6.50 -6.66 5.87
N ALA A 166 -5.81 -5.76 6.56
CA ALA A 166 -5.81 -5.70 8.02
C ALA A 166 -7.18 -5.33 8.62
N HIS A 167 -8.11 -4.77 7.86
CA HIS A 167 -9.50 -4.58 8.31
C HIS A 167 -10.42 -5.78 8.02
N GLY A 168 -10.01 -6.69 7.13
CA GLY A 168 -10.83 -7.80 6.64
C GLY A 168 -10.97 -8.95 7.64
N THR A 169 -12.14 -9.60 7.66
CA THR A 169 -12.26 -10.94 8.26
C THR A 169 -11.57 -11.97 7.36
N LYS A 170 -11.12 -13.10 7.93
CA LYS A 170 -10.49 -14.19 7.17
C LYS A 170 -11.34 -14.65 5.97
N ASN A 171 -12.66 -14.68 6.11
CA ASN A 171 -13.59 -15.11 5.04
C ASN A 171 -13.73 -14.09 3.89
N GLN A 172 -13.28 -12.85 4.07
CA GLN A 172 -13.31 -11.79 3.05
C GLN A 172 -11.98 -11.64 2.30
N LEU A 173 -10.93 -12.33 2.75
CA LEU A 173 -9.59 -12.19 2.21
C LEU A 173 -9.22 -13.38 1.31
N PRO A 174 -8.37 -13.17 0.30
CA PRO A 174 -7.81 -14.28 -0.46
C PRO A 174 -7.07 -15.26 0.46
N PRO A 175 -7.11 -16.58 0.21
CA PRO A 175 -6.46 -17.58 1.08
C PRO A 175 -4.97 -17.32 1.31
N LEU A 176 -4.26 -16.84 0.29
CA LEU A 176 -2.84 -16.47 0.41
C LEU A 176 -2.63 -15.32 1.40
N VAL A 177 -3.50 -14.31 1.40
CA VAL A 177 -3.40 -13.18 2.34
C VAL A 177 -3.64 -13.66 3.77
N VAL A 178 -4.62 -14.55 3.98
CA VAL A 178 -4.86 -15.16 5.29
C VAL A 178 -3.64 -15.95 5.76
N ALA A 179 -3.05 -16.77 4.89
CA ALA A 179 -1.84 -17.52 5.22
C ALA A 179 -0.66 -16.59 5.59
N LEU A 180 -0.46 -15.49 4.86
CA LEU A 180 0.59 -14.52 5.16
C LEU A 180 0.33 -13.77 6.48
N GLN A 181 -0.93 -13.47 6.80
CA GLN A 181 -1.30 -12.91 8.11
C GLN A 181 -1.07 -13.91 9.25
N ASP A 182 -1.40 -15.18 9.06
CA ASP A 182 -1.20 -16.23 10.06
C ASP A 182 0.30 -16.54 10.29
N LEU A 183 1.14 -16.30 9.27
CA LEU A 183 2.61 -16.36 9.38
C LEU A 183 3.25 -15.10 9.98
N GLY A 184 2.49 -14.02 10.19
CA GLY A 184 3.02 -12.74 10.67
C GLY A 184 3.84 -11.98 9.61
N ILE A 185 3.62 -12.26 8.33
CA ILE A 185 4.21 -11.53 7.18
C ILE A 185 3.29 -10.39 6.72
N PHE A 186 2.00 -10.47 7.00
CA PHE A 186 1.07 -9.35 6.85
C PHE A 186 0.42 -9.04 8.19
N LEU A 187 0.22 -7.75 8.48
CA LEU A 187 -0.47 -7.31 9.67
C LEU A 187 -1.89 -7.91 9.71
N GLY A 188 -2.16 -8.68 10.77
CA GLY A 188 -3.45 -9.29 10.99
C GLY A 188 -4.47 -8.32 11.59
N ARG A 189 -5.76 -8.60 11.36
CA ARG A 189 -6.85 -7.75 11.88
C ARG A 189 -6.84 -7.55 13.40
N SER A 190 -6.50 -8.59 14.16
CA SER A 190 -6.47 -8.49 15.63
C SER A 190 -5.39 -7.52 16.11
N GLN A 191 -4.22 -7.51 15.47
CA GLN A 191 -3.14 -6.56 15.77
C GLN A 191 -3.55 -5.15 15.39
N HIS A 192 -4.04 -4.95 14.16
CA HIS A 192 -4.48 -3.65 13.68
C HIS A 192 -5.61 -3.03 14.51
N ASN A 193 -6.58 -3.83 14.95
CA ASN A 193 -7.65 -3.37 15.82
C ASN A 193 -7.16 -2.83 17.18
N LYS A 194 -5.94 -3.16 17.61
CA LYS A 194 -5.36 -2.58 18.83
C LYS A 194 -4.99 -1.11 18.63
N HIS A 195 -4.55 -0.72 17.44
CA HIS A 195 -4.26 0.68 17.07
C HIS A 195 -5.52 1.56 17.12
N HIS A 196 -6.62 1.05 16.58
CA HIS A 196 -7.91 1.77 16.56
C HIS A 196 -8.52 2.01 17.95
N ARG A 197 -7.88 1.57 19.03
CA ARG A 197 -8.38 1.82 20.39
C ARG A 197 -7.95 3.23 20.83
N PRO A 198 -8.85 4.04 21.42
CA PRO A 198 -8.61 5.46 21.74
C PRO A 198 -7.40 5.81 22.62
N LEU A 199 -6.73 4.83 23.22
CA LEU A 199 -5.59 5.01 24.13
C LEU A 199 -4.26 4.51 23.55
N ASN A 200 -4.25 3.96 22.34
CA ASN A 200 -3.09 3.27 21.77
C ASN A 200 -2.45 4.09 20.65
N ASN A 201 -1.61 5.06 21.02
CA ASN A 201 -0.78 5.84 20.08
C ASN A 201 0.54 5.10 19.76
N TYR A 202 0.51 3.78 19.63
CA TYR A 202 1.71 3.00 19.34
C TYR A 202 1.99 2.97 17.84
N ILE A 203 3.26 2.78 17.47
CA ILE A 203 3.65 2.53 16.09
C ILE A 203 2.90 1.29 15.59
N VAL A 204 2.28 1.41 14.41
CA VAL A 204 1.66 0.30 13.71
C VAL A 204 2.54 -0.10 12.56
N GLU A 205 3.20 -1.24 12.70
CA GLU A 205 3.74 -1.98 11.56
C GLU A 205 2.60 -2.25 10.58
N LEU A 206 2.77 -1.87 9.32
CA LEU A 206 1.73 -1.91 8.29
C LEU A 206 1.74 -3.21 7.49
N PHE A 207 2.78 -4.02 7.67
CA PHE A 207 2.89 -5.39 7.17
C PHE A 207 3.08 -6.36 8.32
#